data_AF-I1QL15-F1
#
_entry.id   AF-I1QL15-F1
#
_cell.length_a   1.000
_cell.length_b   1.000
_cell.length_c   1.000
_cell.angle_alpha   90.00
_cell.angle_beta   90.00
_cell.angle_gamma   90.00
#
_symmetry.space_group_name_H-M   'P 1'
#
loop_
_entity.id
_entity.type
_entity.pdbx_description
1 polymer ?
#
loop_
_entity_poly.entity_id
_entity_poly.type
_entity_poly.pdbx_seq_one_letter_code
_entity_poly.pdbx_strand_id
1 'polypeptide(L)'
;WKYDGPSDSFKALIDMAAVHSSCRLCIHVATKIHEKEERTPKFMNRPCSCSSKRGKVYHLFVRERGRFKTESIFLRSDQLTMGALESAVLAKFRSLNHVPVWKDERPPSIRGGDELKVYKIYPIGLTQRQALYQFRFRDDADLDKYIKDHPCAKLEVIFV
;
A
#
# COMPACT_ATOMS: atom_id res chain seq x y z
N TRP A 1 -6.60 12.68 22.74
CA TRP A 1 -7.83 12.75 21.89
C TRP A 1 -8.59 14.05 22.04
N LYS A 2 -8.95 14.48 23.27
CA LYS A 2 -9.70 15.75 23.46
C LYS A 2 -8.89 17.03 23.13
N TYR A 3 -7.56 16.97 23.24
CA TYR A 3 -6.67 18.10 22.95
C TYR A 3 -5.84 17.87 21.67
N ASP A 4 -5.13 16.74 21.57
CA ASP A 4 -4.25 16.45 20.42
C ASP A 4 -4.94 15.75 19.24
N GLY A 5 -6.26 15.52 19.32
CA GLY A 5 -6.99 14.70 18.36
C GLY A 5 -6.72 13.18 18.48
N PRO A 6 -7.38 12.36 17.64
CA PRO A 6 -7.17 10.91 17.63
C PRO A 6 -5.78 10.54 17.07
N SER A 7 -5.19 9.48 17.61
CA SER A 7 -3.93 8.93 17.08
C SER A 7 -4.11 8.39 15.66
N ASP A 8 -3.04 8.38 14.87
CA ASP A 8 -3.06 7.82 13.52
C ASP A 8 -3.39 6.32 13.52
N SER A 9 -2.99 5.59 14.57
CA SER A 9 -3.40 4.20 14.77
C SER A 9 -4.89 4.03 14.96
N PHE A 10 -5.55 4.97 15.64
CA PHE A 10 -6.99 4.97 15.84
C PHE A 10 -7.72 5.37 14.57
N LYS A 11 -7.22 6.38 13.86
CA LYS A 11 -7.72 6.79 12.54
C LYS A 11 -7.70 5.62 11.55
N ALA A 12 -6.56 4.94 11.41
CA ALA A 12 -6.42 3.74 10.59
C ALA A 12 -7.37 2.61 11.00
N LEU A 13 -7.68 2.49 12.30
CA LEU A 13 -8.64 1.52 12.82
C LEU A 13 -10.09 1.90 12.51
N ILE A 14 -10.43 3.19 12.41
CA ILE A 14 -11.77 3.66 12.04
C ILE A 14 -11.99 3.61 10.53
N ASP A 15 -11.00 3.97 9.72
CA ASP A 15 -11.07 3.94 8.25
C ASP A 15 -11.39 2.56 7.69
N MET A 16 -11.06 1.54 8.47
CA MET A 16 -11.45 0.16 8.25
C MET A 16 -12.95 -0.05 8.12
N ALA A 17 -13.77 0.68 8.89
CA ALA A 17 -15.23 0.59 8.81
C ALA A 17 -15.74 1.14 7.46
N ALA A 18 -15.12 2.23 6.98
CA ALA A 18 -15.35 2.77 5.63
C ALA A 18 -14.93 1.80 4.51
N VAL A 19 -13.86 1.03 4.72
CA VAL A 19 -13.47 -0.04 3.80
C VAL A 19 -14.43 -1.25 3.89
N HIS A 20 -15.12 -1.44 5.03
CA HIS A 20 -16.07 -2.54 5.20
C HIS A 20 -17.38 -2.31 4.43
N SER A 21 -17.87 -1.06 4.36
CA SER A 21 -19.01 -0.69 3.49
C SER A 21 -18.66 -0.86 2.01
N SER A 22 -17.39 -0.62 1.64
CA SER A 22 -16.84 -0.86 0.31
C SER A 22 -16.51 -2.35 0.07
N CYS A 23 -17.53 -3.21 -0.05
CA CYS A 23 -17.48 -4.66 -0.35
C CYS A 23 -16.12 -5.38 -0.13
N ARG A 24 -15.71 -5.56 1.14
CA ARG A 24 -14.50 -6.31 1.53
C ARG A 24 -14.41 -7.69 0.88
N LEU A 25 -15.54 -8.39 0.76
CA LEU A 25 -15.61 -9.69 0.12
C LEU A 25 -15.29 -9.59 -1.39
N CYS A 26 -15.82 -8.58 -2.07
CA CYS A 26 -15.53 -8.35 -3.50
C CYS A 26 -14.04 -8.12 -3.72
N ILE A 27 -13.40 -7.30 -2.89
CA ILE A 27 -11.96 -7.02 -3.00
C ILE A 27 -11.15 -8.31 -2.77
N HIS A 28 -11.54 -9.12 -1.78
CA HIS A 28 -10.88 -10.39 -1.52
C HIS A 28 -11.04 -11.36 -2.70
N VAL A 29 -12.26 -11.55 -3.19
CA VAL A 29 -12.56 -12.42 -4.33
C VAL A 29 -11.82 -11.96 -5.57
N ALA A 30 -11.86 -10.66 -5.87
CA ALA A 30 -11.18 -10.10 -7.04
C ALA A 30 -9.65 -10.23 -6.92
N THR A 31 -9.08 -10.09 -5.71
CA THR A 31 -7.66 -10.37 -5.46
C THR A 31 -7.33 -11.84 -5.75
N LYS A 32 -8.17 -12.78 -5.29
CA LYS A 32 -7.99 -14.22 -5.54
C LYS A 32 -8.11 -14.60 -7.01
N ILE A 33 -9.00 -13.93 -7.76
CA ILE A 33 -9.12 -14.11 -9.21
C ILE A 33 -7.85 -13.60 -9.90
N HIS A 34 -7.39 -12.40 -9.55
CA HIS A 34 -6.19 -11.82 -10.15
C HIS A 34 -4.93 -12.66 -9.87
N GLU A 35 -4.78 -13.18 -8.65
CA GLU A 35 -3.71 -14.14 -8.30
C GLU A 35 -3.75 -15.42 -9.15
N LYS A 36 -4.94 -15.87 -9.58
CA LYS A 36 -5.08 -17.03 -10.48
C LYS A 36 -4.72 -16.66 -11.92
N GLU A 37 -5.15 -15.50 -12.41
CA GLU A 37 -4.87 -15.03 -13.77
C GLU A 37 -3.37 -14.80 -14.00
N GLU A 38 -2.68 -14.26 -13.00
CA GLU A 38 -1.24 -13.98 -13.09
C GLU A 38 -0.35 -15.22 -13.07
N ARG A 39 -0.89 -16.39 -12.69
CA ARG A 39 -0.16 -17.66 -12.81
C ARG A 39 0.01 -18.10 -14.26
N THR A 40 -0.65 -17.45 -15.20
CA THR A 40 -0.48 -17.77 -16.62
C THR A 40 0.89 -17.30 -17.14
N PRO A 41 1.50 -18.02 -18.11
CA PRO A 41 2.85 -17.70 -18.60
C PRO A 41 3.02 -16.26 -19.08
N LYS A 42 1.96 -15.65 -19.62
CA LYS A 42 1.96 -14.26 -20.10
C LYS A 42 2.34 -13.26 -19.00
N PHE A 43 1.88 -13.47 -17.77
CA PHE A 43 2.18 -12.59 -16.64
C PHE A 43 3.47 -12.98 -15.95
N MET A 44 3.77 -14.28 -15.83
CA MET A 44 5.03 -14.77 -15.26
C MET A 44 6.26 -14.32 -16.06
N ASN A 45 6.14 -14.17 -17.37
CA ASN A 45 7.23 -13.71 -18.25
C ASN A 45 7.43 -12.19 -18.23
N ARG A 46 6.55 -11.42 -17.57
CA ARG A 46 6.69 -9.97 -17.49
C ARG A 46 7.85 -9.62 -16.54
N PRO A 47 8.83 -8.81 -16.97
CA PRO A 47 9.95 -8.44 -16.10
C PRO A 47 9.48 -7.53 -14.96
N CYS A 48 9.64 -8.00 -13.73
CA CYS A 48 9.38 -7.24 -12.50
C CYS A 48 10.51 -6.30 -12.09
N SER A 49 11.63 -6.36 -12.80
CA SER A 49 12.77 -5.48 -12.58
C SER A 49 13.51 -5.24 -13.88
N CYS A 50 14.13 -4.07 -13.99
CA CYS A 50 14.94 -3.69 -15.12
C CYS A 50 16.35 -3.36 -14.63
N SER A 51 17.37 -4.04 -15.17
CA SER A 51 18.77 -3.76 -14.87
C SER A 51 19.33 -2.81 -15.91
N SER A 52 19.92 -1.70 -15.46
CA SER A 52 20.57 -0.71 -16.32
C SER A 52 22.00 -0.42 -15.83
N LYS A 53 22.79 0.33 -16.62
CA LYS A 53 24.11 0.81 -16.20
C LYS A 53 24.06 1.67 -14.92
N ARG A 54 22.90 2.23 -14.58
CA ARG A 54 22.67 3.09 -13.40
C ARG A 54 22.06 2.33 -12.20
N GLY A 55 22.02 1.00 -12.27
CA GLY A 55 21.45 0.15 -11.24
C GLY A 55 20.17 -0.56 -11.67
N LYS A 56 19.56 -1.27 -10.72
CA LYS A 56 18.35 -2.06 -10.92
C LYS A 56 17.12 -1.28 -10.46
N VAL A 57 16.05 -1.30 -11.26
CA VAL A 57 14.76 -0.72 -10.92
C VAL A 57 13.79 -1.85 -10.65
N TYR A 58 13.11 -1.81 -9.52
CA TYR A 58 12.09 -2.75 -9.11
C TYR A 58 10.71 -2.17 -9.38
N HIS A 59 9.84 -2.98 -9.98
CA HIS A 59 8.44 -2.64 -10.17
C HIS A 59 7.61 -3.25 -9.04
N LEU A 60 6.87 -2.39 -8.33
CA LEU A 60 5.98 -2.74 -7.23
C LEU A 60 4.56 -2.36 -7.60
N PHE A 61 3.60 -3.11 -7.08
CA PHE A 61 2.18 -2.80 -7.21
C PHE A 61 1.63 -2.37 -5.86
N VAL A 62 1.14 -1.15 -5.75
CA VAL A 62 0.64 -0.61 -4.48
C VAL A 62 -0.81 -0.17 -4.64
N ARG A 63 -1.70 -0.59 -3.74
CA ARG A 63 -3.07 -0.08 -3.69
C ARG A 63 -3.43 0.45 -2.32
N GLU A 64 -4.34 1.41 -2.27
CA GLU A 64 -4.99 1.77 -1.01
C GLU A 64 -5.80 0.56 -0.50
N ARG A 65 -5.71 0.30 0.82
CA ARG A 65 -6.59 -0.67 1.47
C ARG A 65 -8.06 -0.30 1.22
N GLY A 66 -8.83 -1.25 0.71
CA GLY A 66 -10.23 -1.00 0.36
C GLY A 66 -10.46 -0.56 -1.08
N ARG A 67 -9.40 -0.42 -1.87
CA ARG A 67 -9.51 -0.31 -3.33
C ARG A 67 -9.03 -1.58 -4.00
N PHE A 68 -9.59 -1.83 -5.18
CA PHE A 68 -9.22 -2.99 -5.98
C PHE A 68 -7.97 -2.73 -6.83
N LYS A 69 -7.92 -1.58 -7.51
CA LYS A 69 -6.86 -1.24 -8.47
C LYS A 69 -5.53 -0.97 -7.78
N THR A 70 -4.47 -1.52 -8.35
CA THR A 70 -3.09 -1.26 -7.95
C THR A 70 -2.44 -0.24 -8.87
N GLU A 71 -1.60 0.60 -8.29
CA GLU A 71 -0.75 1.55 -8.98
C GLU A 71 0.67 1.00 -9.11
N SER A 72 1.31 1.32 -10.22
CA SER A 72 2.70 0.96 -10.47
C SER A 72 3.63 1.95 -9.78
N ILE A 73 4.48 1.44 -8.90
CA ILE A 73 5.55 2.17 -8.22
C ILE A 73 6.89 1.59 -8.66
N PHE A 74 7.85 2.46 -8.94
CA PHE A 74 9.19 2.06 -9.35
C PHE A 74 10.20 2.54 -8.32
N LEU A 75 10.96 1.61 -7.76
CA LEU A 75 12.04 1.92 -6.81
C LEU A 75 13.38 1.50 -7.39
N ARG A 76 14.40 2.34 -7.21
CA ARG A 76 15.77 2.02 -7.60
C ARG A 76 16.47 1.25 -6.50
N SER A 77 17.45 0.43 -6.86
CA SER A 77 18.24 -0.40 -5.95
C SER A 77 19.02 0.39 -4.90
N ASP A 78 19.37 1.64 -5.19
CA ASP A 78 20.03 2.58 -4.26
C ASP A 78 19.04 3.26 -3.30
N GLN A 79 17.73 3.05 -3.46
CA GLN A 79 16.66 3.69 -2.71
C GLN A 79 15.64 2.68 -2.16
N LEU A 80 16.08 1.47 -1.80
CA LEU A 80 15.24 0.45 -1.18
C LEU A 80 15.10 0.69 0.33
N THR A 81 14.63 1.88 0.70
CA THR A 81 14.37 2.30 2.09
C THR A 81 12.89 2.55 2.31
N MET A 82 12.43 2.45 3.56
CA MET A 82 11.03 2.71 3.92
C MET A 82 10.63 4.15 3.56
N GLY A 83 11.50 5.13 3.85
CA GLY A 83 11.24 6.52 3.51
C GLY A 83 11.13 6.79 2.01
N ALA A 84 11.95 6.11 1.18
CA ALA A 84 11.87 6.21 -0.27
C ALA A 84 10.60 5.55 -0.82
N LEU A 85 10.20 4.40 -0.27
CA LEU A 85 8.95 3.73 -0.61
C LEU A 85 7.74 4.61 -0.28
N GLU A 86 7.68 5.14 0.94
CA GLU A 86 6.60 6.05 1.37
C GLU A 86 6.53 7.29 0.48
N SER A 87 7.67 7.91 0.20
CA SER A 87 7.75 9.09 -0.68
C SER A 87 7.30 8.78 -2.10
N ALA A 88 7.68 7.63 -2.66
CA ALA A 88 7.28 7.20 -4.00
C ALA A 88 5.77 6.91 -4.07
N VAL A 89 5.21 6.26 -3.05
CA VAL A 89 3.76 6.02 -2.92
C VAL A 89 3.02 7.35 -2.82
N LEU A 90 3.46 8.26 -1.94
CA LEU A 90 2.84 9.58 -1.81
C LEU A 90 2.89 10.37 -3.12
N ALA A 91 4.05 10.42 -3.80
CA ALA A 91 4.21 11.11 -5.06
C ALA A 91 3.26 10.56 -6.13
N LYS A 92 3.18 9.23 -6.27
CA LYS A 92 2.28 8.58 -7.24
C LYS A 92 0.82 8.88 -6.93
N PHE A 93 0.36 8.66 -5.70
CA PHE A 93 -1.04 8.88 -5.35
C PHE A 93 -1.43 10.37 -5.41
N ARG A 94 -0.52 11.28 -5.07
CA ARG A 94 -0.74 12.74 -5.27
C ARG A 94 -0.87 13.10 -6.75
N SER A 95 -0.02 12.55 -7.63
CA SER A 95 -0.11 12.80 -9.07
C SER A 95 -1.44 12.34 -9.70
N LEU A 96 -2.12 11.40 -9.05
CA LEU A 96 -3.43 10.90 -9.47
C LEU A 96 -4.59 11.71 -8.87
N ASN A 97 -4.31 12.77 -8.11
CA ASN A 97 -5.27 13.49 -7.29
C ASN A 97 -6.10 12.54 -6.41
N HIS A 98 -5.43 11.54 -5.83
CA HIS A 98 -6.09 10.49 -5.09
C HIS A 98 -6.74 11.02 -3.81
N VAL A 99 -8.00 10.63 -3.61
CA VAL A 99 -8.73 10.88 -2.36
C VAL A 99 -8.88 9.55 -1.61
N PRO A 100 -8.36 9.44 -0.37
CA PRO A 100 -8.53 8.24 0.43
C PRO A 100 -10.00 7.89 0.62
N VAL A 101 -10.32 6.59 0.59
CA VAL A 101 -11.70 6.08 0.71
C VAL A 101 -12.37 6.57 2.00
N TRP A 102 -11.60 6.71 3.07
CA TRP A 102 -12.11 7.15 4.37
C TRP A 102 -12.45 8.64 4.46
N LYS A 103 -12.01 9.48 3.51
CA LYS A 103 -12.08 10.95 3.65
C LYS A 103 -13.52 11.43 3.83
N ASP A 104 -14.44 10.90 3.03
CA ASP A 104 -15.86 11.28 3.10
C ASP A 104 -16.58 10.60 4.27
N GLU A 105 -16.13 9.40 4.64
CA GLU A 105 -16.72 8.57 5.69
C GLU A 105 -16.36 9.04 7.11
N ARG A 106 -15.23 9.73 7.28
CA ARG A 106 -14.85 10.30 8.58
C ARG A 106 -15.69 11.53 8.92
N PRO A 107 -16.14 11.65 10.19
CA PRO A 107 -16.71 12.88 10.72
C PRO A 107 -15.76 14.09 10.50
N PRO A 108 -16.29 15.28 10.18
CA PRO A 108 -15.47 16.47 9.92
C PRO A 108 -14.46 16.80 11.02
N SER A 109 -14.80 16.53 12.28
CA SER A 109 -13.95 16.77 13.46
C SER A 109 -12.68 15.93 13.51
N ILE A 110 -12.63 14.80 12.80
CA ILE A 110 -11.48 13.87 12.78
C ILE A 110 -11.00 13.53 11.36
N ARG A 111 -11.54 14.21 10.35
CA ARG A 111 -11.21 14.01 8.94
C ARG A 111 -9.73 14.28 8.66
N GLY A 112 -9.09 15.13 9.45
CA GLY A 112 -7.71 15.56 9.18
C GLY A 112 -7.65 16.61 8.08
N GLY A 113 -6.43 16.99 7.68
CA GLY A 113 -6.21 17.92 6.57
C GLY A 113 -6.35 17.26 5.20
N ASP A 114 -6.13 18.04 4.14
CA ASP A 114 -6.13 17.54 2.76
C ASP A 114 -4.85 16.79 2.36
N GLU A 115 -3.85 16.76 3.25
CA GLU A 115 -2.59 16.12 3.00
C GLU A 115 -2.69 14.59 3.10
N LEU A 116 -2.29 13.91 2.02
CA LEU A 116 -2.05 12.47 2.05
C LEU A 116 -0.86 12.16 2.97
N LYS A 117 -1.15 11.43 4.04
CA LYS A 117 -0.15 10.85 4.96
C LYS A 117 -0.24 9.33 4.93
N VAL A 118 0.90 8.68 4.77
CA VAL A 118 1.00 7.21 4.88
C VAL A 118 1.09 6.85 6.36
N TYR A 119 0.21 5.95 6.81
CA TYR A 119 0.33 5.33 8.13
C TYR A 119 1.11 4.03 8.08
N LYS A 120 0.83 3.19 7.07
CA LYS A 120 1.44 1.86 7.00
C LYS A 120 1.41 1.29 5.60
N ILE A 121 2.48 0.60 5.22
CA ILE A 121 2.60 -0.19 4.00
C ILE A 121 2.90 -1.65 4.37
N TYR A 122 2.19 -2.59 3.78
CA TYR A 122 2.33 -4.02 4.08
C TYR A 122 1.95 -4.90 2.88
N PRO A 123 2.35 -6.18 2.83
CA PRO A 123 1.98 -7.10 1.74
C PRO A 123 0.47 -7.32 1.61
N ILE A 124 -0.01 -7.42 0.37
CA ILE A 124 -1.41 -7.80 0.12
C ILE A 124 -1.69 -9.20 0.69
N GLY A 125 -2.89 -9.38 1.24
CA GLY A 125 -3.37 -10.67 1.73
C GLY A 125 -3.39 -10.81 3.25
N LEU A 126 -2.80 -9.85 3.98
CA LEU A 126 -2.89 -9.81 5.44
C LEU A 126 -4.30 -9.42 5.91
N THR A 127 -4.77 -10.10 6.96
CA THR A 127 -5.95 -9.65 7.69
C THR A 127 -5.69 -8.29 8.33
N GLN A 128 -6.76 -7.57 8.70
CA GLN A 128 -6.64 -6.30 9.42
C GLN A 128 -5.76 -6.42 10.66
N ARG A 129 -6.02 -7.42 11.50
CA ARG A 129 -5.30 -7.60 12.76
C ARG A 129 -3.82 -7.83 12.50
N GLN A 130 -3.50 -8.62 11.47
CA GLN A 130 -2.12 -8.82 11.03
C GLN A 130 -1.49 -7.53 10.55
N ALA A 131 -2.15 -6.83 9.62
CA ALA A 131 -1.64 -5.59 9.04
C ALA A 131 -1.42 -4.50 10.09
N LEU A 132 -2.35 -4.29 11.02
CA LEU A 132 -2.25 -3.22 12.03
C LEU A 132 -1.30 -3.58 13.17
N TYR A 133 -1.35 -4.81 13.69
CA TYR A 133 -0.71 -5.14 14.97
C TYR A 133 0.43 -6.16 14.91
N GLN A 134 0.55 -6.94 13.83
CA GLN A 134 1.55 -8.03 13.76
C GLN A 134 2.66 -7.75 12.76
N PHE A 135 2.31 -7.29 11.56
CA PHE A 135 3.27 -7.04 10.50
C PHE A 135 3.82 -5.63 10.59
N ARG A 136 5.14 -5.49 10.45
CA ARG A 136 5.82 -4.24 10.10
C ARG A 136 7.17 -4.62 9.50
N PHE A 137 7.64 -3.85 8.52
CA PHE A 137 9.06 -3.88 8.18
C PHE A 137 9.83 -3.39 9.40
N ARG A 138 10.85 -4.14 9.80
CA ARG A 138 11.64 -3.80 11.00
C ARG A 138 12.60 -2.64 10.73
N ASP A 139 13.20 -2.65 9.55
CA ASP A 139 14.17 -1.68 9.08
C ASP A 139 14.23 -1.70 7.55
N ASP A 140 15.08 -0.84 6.98
CA ASP A 140 15.30 -0.75 5.53
C ASP A 140 15.88 -2.04 4.94
N ALA A 141 16.66 -2.81 5.71
CA ALA A 141 17.24 -4.07 5.23
C ALA A 141 16.17 -5.17 5.08
N ASP A 142 15.19 -5.21 5.97
CA ASP A 142 14.03 -6.11 5.91
C ASP A 142 13.18 -5.81 4.67
N LEU A 143 13.00 -4.53 4.33
CA LEU A 143 12.32 -4.10 3.10
C LEU A 143 13.12 -4.46 1.84
N ASP A 144 14.41 -4.15 1.81
CA ASP A 144 15.31 -4.47 0.70
C ASP A 144 15.31 -5.97 0.40
N LYS A 145 15.43 -6.80 1.44
CA LYS A 145 15.33 -8.25 1.34
C LYS A 145 13.97 -8.67 0.79
N TYR A 146 12.87 -8.14 1.34
CA TYR A 146 11.52 -8.49 0.91
C TYR A 146 11.31 -8.20 -0.59
N ILE A 147 11.72 -7.03 -1.08
CA ILE A 147 11.58 -6.64 -2.49
C ILE A 147 12.43 -7.52 -3.42
N LYS A 148 13.62 -7.93 -2.97
CA LYS A 148 14.49 -8.83 -3.74
C LYS A 148 13.94 -10.26 -3.80
N ASP A 149 13.38 -10.76 -2.70
CA ASP A 149 12.82 -12.11 -2.60
C ASP A 149 11.45 -12.22 -3.28
N HIS A 150 10.71 -11.11 -3.41
CA HIS A 150 9.36 -11.07 -4.00
C HIS A 150 9.32 -10.17 -5.25
N PRO A 151 9.63 -10.71 -6.44
CA PRO A 151 9.49 -9.96 -7.68
C PRO A 151 8.03 -9.52 -7.89
N CYS A 152 7.82 -8.29 -8.35
CA CYS A 152 6.50 -7.69 -8.50
C CYS A 152 5.72 -7.65 -7.17
N ALA A 153 6.42 -7.37 -6.06
CA ALA A 153 5.79 -7.32 -4.74
C ALA A 153 4.53 -6.44 -4.76
N LYS A 154 3.47 -7.01 -4.20
CA LYS A 154 2.16 -6.38 -4.11
C LYS A 154 1.94 -5.91 -2.69
N LEU A 155 1.73 -4.61 -2.55
CA LEU A 155 1.59 -3.95 -1.27
C LEU A 155 0.24 -3.24 -1.16
N GLU A 156 -0.24 -3.14 0.06
CA GLU A 156 -1.34 -2.30 0.47
C GLU A 156 -0.82 -1.15 1.31
N VAL A 157 -1.39 0.03 1.11
CA VAL A 157 -1.12 1.23 1.90
C VAL A 157 -2.38 1.66 2.65
N ILE A 158 -2.19 2.09 3.90
CA ILE A 158 -3.21 2.77 4.69
C ILE A 158 -2.79 4.24 4.78
N PHE A 159 -3.67 5.12 4.30
CA PHE A 159 -3.56 6.56 4.50
C PHE A 159 -4.31 6.98 5.76
N VAL A 160 -3.92 8.07 6.40
CA VAL A 160 -4.60 8.62 7.59
C VAL A 160 -4.72 10.12 7.58
#